data_AF-A0A1L9SXD0-F1
#
_entry.id   AF-A0A1L9SXD0-F1
#
_cell.length_a   1.000
_cell.length_b   1.000
_cell.length_c   1.000
_cell.angle_alpha   90.00
_cell.angle_beta   90.00
_cell.angle_gamma   90.00
#
_symmetry.space_group_name_H-M   'P 1'
#
loop_
_entity.id
_entity.type
_entity.pdbx_description
1 polymer ?
#
loop_
_entity_poly.entity_id
_entity_poly.type
_entity_poly.pdbx_seq_one_letter_code
_entity_poly.pdbx_strand_id
1 'polypeptide(L)'
;MDVSMPVMDGYTAVQIIRTQLPFSANPRLQTTPIITMIAHKIPEYRMRQGWIQDTIGKPVRVSHMKQTLLRWSRKEIIPIPGSQTAVAHPAWGPHPLRAHRGPRSLL
;
A
#
# COMPACT_ATOMS: atom_id res chain seq x y z
N MET A 1 -1.92 3.81 4.31
CA MET A 1 -2.80 4.99 4.28
C MET A 1 -3.10 5.43 5.71
N ASP A 2 -3.08 6.72 5.99
CA ASP A 2 -3.47 7.26 7.30
C ASP A 2 -4.99 7.23 7.48
N VAL A 3 -5.47 6.78 8.63
CA VAL A 3 -6.91 6.80 8.95
C VAL A 3 -7.34 8.17 9.46
N SER A 4 -6.49 8.82 10.25
CA SER A 4 -6.80 10.10 10.89
C SER A 4 -6.28 11.25 10.02
N MET A 5 -7.12 11.69 9.09
CA MET A 5 -6.83 12.77 8.14
C MET A 5 -7.83 13.93 8.33
N PRO A 6 -7.42 15.20 8.16
CA PRO A 6 -8.23 16.36 8.56
C PRO A 6 -9.43 16.66 7.65
N VAL A 7 -9.40 16.27 6.37
CA VAL A 7 -10.46 16.62 5.40
C VAL A 7 -11.39 15.44 5.12
N MET A 8 -10.83 14.26 4.90
CA MET A 8 -11.54 13.01 4.63
C MET A 8 -10.83 11.89 5.36
N ASP A 9 -11.55 11.05 6.10
CA ASP A 9 -10.93 9.95 6.83
C ASP A 9 -10.46 8.82 5.89
N GLY A 10 -9.54 7.98 6.38
CA GLY A 10 -9.02 6.87 5.59
C GLY A 10 -10.10 5.85 5.23
N TYR A 11 -11.16 5.69 6.03
CA TYR A 11 -12.22 4.73 5.72
C TYR A 11 -13.05 5.16 4.52
N THR A 12 -13.44 6.43 4.47
CA THR A 12 -14.15 7.02 3.33
C THR A 12 -13.27 6.93 2.09
N ALA A 13 -11.97 7.19 2.21
CA ALA A 13 -11.04 6.99 1.11
C ALA A 13 -11.00 5.54 0.61
N VAL A 14 -10.95 4.53 1.50
CA VAL A 14 -11.05 3.11 1.09
C VAL A 14 -12.36 2.85 0.37
N GLN A 15 -13.47 3.34 0.91
CA GLN A 15 -14.79 3.17 0.31
C GLN A 15 -14.82 3.70 -1.12
N ILE A 16 -14.34 4.93 -1.32
CA ILE A 16 -14.24 5.57 -2.64
C ILE A 16 -13.39 4.72 -3.59
N ILE A 17 -12.20 4.30 -3.15
CA ILE A 17 -11.29 3.47 -3.96
C ILE A 17 -11.96 2.16 -4.39
N ARG A 18 -12.73 1.52 -3.51
CA ARG A 18 -13.36 0.23 -3.77
C ARG A 18 -14.65 0.34 -4.58
N THR A 19 -15.46 1.39 -4.40
CA THR A 19 -16.83 1.41 -4.94
C THR A 19 -17.09 2.49 -5.98
N GLN A 20 -16.36 3.60 -6.00
CA GLN A 20 -16.69 4.74 -6.85
C GLN A 20 -15.85 4.80 -8.13
N LEU A 21 -16.48 5.19 -9.23
CA LEU A 21 -15.78 5.49 -10.48
C LEU A 21 -14.93 6.77 -10.34
N PRO A 22 -13.78 6.85 -11.03
CA PRO A 22 -13.21 5.83 -11.92
C PRO A 22 -12.39 4.75 -11.22
N PHE A 23 -12.23 4.82 -9.89
CA PHE A 23 -11.35 3.93 -9.13
C PHE A 23 -11.83 2.48 -9.10
N SER A 24 -13.14 2.28 -8.99
CA SER A 24 -13.76 0.95 -9.02
C SER A 24 -13.58 0.23 -10.35
N ALA A 25 -13.47 0.99 -11.45
CA ALA A 25 -13.20 0.43 -12.79
C ALA A 25 -11.74 0.01 -13.01
N ASN A 26 -10.80 0.38 -12.12
CA ASN A 26 -9.40 0.05 -12.29
C ASN A 26 -9.06 -1.29 -11.58
N PRO A 27 -8.79 -2.38 -12.32
CA PRO A 27 -8.52 -3.69 -11.73
C PRO A 27 -7.26 -3.71 -10.84
N ARG A 28 -6.27 -2.86 -11.14
CA ARG A 28 -5.06 -2.75 -10.31
C ARG A 28 -5.38 -2.14 -8.96
N LEU A 29 -6.25 -1.12 -8.90
CA LEU A 29 -6.67 -0.55 -7.62
C LEU A 29 -7.53 -1.55 -6.82
N GLN A 30 -8.36 -2.33 -7.50
CA GLN A 30 -9.16 -3.38 -6.85
C GLN A 30 -8.31 -4.53 -6.26
N THR A 31 -7.11 -4.75 -6.78
CA THR A 31 -6.22 -5.82 -6.31
C THR A 31 -5.10 -5.31 -5.41
N THR A 32 -4.92 -3.99 -5.30
CA THR A 32 -3.90 -3.38 -4.43
C THR A 32 -4.29 -3.58 -2.96
N PRO A 33 -3.40 -4.14 -2.12
CA PRO A 33 -3.65 -4.24 -0.69
C PRO A 33 -3.58 -2.87 -0.03
N ILE A 34 -4.58 -2.55 0.80
CA ILE A 34 -4.65 -1.32 1.58
C ILE A 34 -4.23 -1.65 3.02
N ILE A 35 -3.09 -1.10 3.42
CA ILE A 35 -2.57 -1.16 4.80
C ILE A 35 -2.89 0.18 5.47
N THR A 36 -3.62 0.16 6.58
CA THR A 36 -3.98 1.39 7.29
C THR A 36 -2.99 1.71 8.40
N MET A 37 -2.78 3.01 8.65
CA MET A 37 -1.97 3.52 9.75
C MET A 37 -2.90 4.13 10.79
N ILE A 38 -2.80 3.65 12.03
CA ILE A 38 -3.81 3.91 13.07
C ILE A 38 -3.13 4.51 14.30
N ALA A 39 -3.69 5.60 14.83
CA ALA A 39 -3.21 6.22 16.07
C ALA A 39 -3.85 5.61 17.33
N HIS A 40 -5.10 5.15 17.20
CA HIS A 40 -5.89 4.56 18.27
C HIS A 40 -6.56 3.28 17.78
N LYS A 41 -7.08 2.47 18.73
CA LYS A 41 -7.75 1.21 18.43
C LYS A 41 -8.94 1.45 17.50
N ILE A 42 -8.99 0.73 16.38
CA ILE A 42 -10.11 0.80 15.44
C ILE A 42 -11.30 0.01 16.02
N PRO A 43 -12.54 0.52 15.90
CA PRO A 43 -13.74 -0.28 16.15
C PRO A 43 -13.81 -1.51 15.22
N GLU A 44 -13.93 -2.72 15.79
CA GLU A 44 -13.83 -3.98 15.05
C GLU A 44 -14.81 -4.10 13.86
N TYR A 45 -15.97 -3.46 13.93
CA TYR A 45 -16.96 -3.48 12.85
C TYR A 45 -16.43 -2.88 11.54
N ARG A 46 -15.47 -1.95 11.61
CA ARG A 46 -14.83 -1.33 10.44
C ARG A 46 -13.83 -2.29 9.78
N MET A 47 -13.17 -3.15 10.55
CA MET A 47 -12.27 -4.17 10.01
C MET A 47 -13.02 -5.32 9.35
N ARG A 48 -14.21 -5.68 9.86
CA ARG A 48 -15.05 -6.76 9.33
C ARG A 48 -15.53 -6.55 7.90
N GLN A 49 -15.49 -5.32 7.38
CA GLN A 49 -15.84 -5.03 5.99
C GLN A 49 -14.85 -5.63 4.97
N GLY A 50 -13.68 -6.12 5.41
CA GLY A 50 -12.73 -6.84 4.56
C GLY A 50 -11.97 -5.97 3.54
N TRP A 51 -12.22 -4.66 3.50
CA TRP A 51 -11.58 -3.75 2.55
C TRP A 51 -10.14 -3.37 2.94
N ILE A 52 -9.80 -3.53 4.22
CA ILE A 52 -8.47 -3.28 4.79
C ILE A 52 -7.79 -4.62 5.04
N GLN A 53 -6.58 -4.76 4.54
CA GLN A 53 -5.84 -6.01 4.59
C GLN A 53 -4.91 -6.12 5.80
N ASP A 54 -4.39 -5.00 6.29
CA ASP A 54 -3.48 -4.96 7.44
C ASP A 54 -3.47 -3.58 8.08
N THR A 55 -2.91 -3.49 9.29
CA THR A 55 -2.79 -2.21 10.02
C THR A 55 -1.42 -2.01 10.64
N ILE A 56 -0.97 -0.76 10.73
CA ILE A 56 0.28 -0.33 11.34
C ILE A 56 -0.06 0.71 12.40
N GLY A 57 0.25 0.41 13.67
CA GLY A 57 0.10 1.37 14.77
C GLY A 57 1.07 2.55 14.66
N LYS A 58 0.61 3.74 15.05
CA LYS A 58 1.43 4.92 15.30
C LYS A 58 1.82 4.97 16.79
N PRO A 59 3.05 5.41 17.15
CA PRO A 59 4.14 5.80 16.25
C PRO A 59 4.68 4.61 15.46
N VAL A 60 5.04 4.85 14.20
CA VAL A 60 5.42 3.77 13.27
C VAL A 60 6.74 3.15 13.71
N ARG A 61 6.72 1.85 13.98
CA ARG A 61 7.94 1.05 14.18
C ARG A 61 8.47 0.59 12.82
N VAL A 62 9.67 1.04 12.45
CA VAL A 62 10.28 0.74 11.14
C VAL A 62 10.40 -0.77 10.90
N SER A 63 10.75 -1.55 11.92
CA SER A 63 10.84 -3.01 11.82
C SER A 63 9.50 -3.66 11.44
N HIS A 64 8.43 -3.26 12.12
CA HIS A 64 7.07 -3.74 11.84
C HIS A 64 6.63 -3.31 10.43
N MET A 65 6.80 -2.04 10.07
CA MET A 65 6.46 -1.54 8.73
C MET A 65 7.20 -2.32 7.63
N LYS A 66 8.51 -2.57 7.79
CA LYS A 66 9.28 -3.38 6.84
C LYS A 66 8.70 -4.79 6.71
N GLN A 67 8.34 -5.42 7.81
CA GLN A 67 7.77 -6.76 7.80
C GLN A 67 6.40 -6.80 7.11
N THR A 68 5.53 -5.82 7.38
CA THR A 68 4.23 -5.66 6.71
C THR A 68 4.43 -5.47 5.21
N LEU A 69 5.34 -4.57 4.80
CA LEU A 69 5.62 -4.35 3.38
C LEU A 69 6.16 -5.61 2.69
N LEU A 70 7.12 -6.32 3.30
CA LEU A 70 7.65 -7.57 2.75
C LEU A 70 6.57 -8.66 2.62
N ARG A 71 5.63 -8.73 3.57
CA ARG A 71 4.49 -9.66 3.52
C ARG A 71 3.60 -9.38 2.31
N TRP A 72 3.29 -8.12 2.07
CA TRP A 72 2.37 -7.70 1.00
C TRP A 72 3.05 -7.49 -0.36
N SER A 73 4.39 -7.37 -0.40
CA SER A 73 5.15 -7.31 -1.66
C SER A 73 5.40 -8.68 -2.28
N ARG A 74 5.48 -9.74 -1.45
CA ARG A 74 5.69 -11.13 -1.89
C ARG A 74 4.41 -11.82 -2.33
N LYS A 75 3.26 -11.39 -1.80
CA LYS A 75 1.98 -11.71 -2.42
C LYS A 75 1.94 -10.92 -3.72
N GLU A 76 2.26 -11.60 -4.82
CA GLU A 76 1.91 -11.12 -6.15
C GLU A 76 0.52 -10.50 -6.08
N ILE A 77 0.43 -9.27 -6.59
CA ILE A 77 -0.79 -8.56 -6.97
C ILE A 77 -1.93 -9.58 -7.10
N ILE A 78 -2.95 -9.48 -6.24
CA ILE A 78 -4.09 -10.42 -6.24
C ILE A 78 -4.46 -10.67 -7.70
N PRO A 79 -4.41 -11.92 -8.20
CA PRO A 79 -4.63 -12.17 -9.61
C PRO A 79 -5.96 -11.55 -10.01
N ILE A 80 -5.94 -10.64 -10.97
CA ILE A 80 -7.16 -10.07 -11.51
C ILE A 80 -7.91 -11.26 -12.13
N PRO A 81 -9.15 -11.58 -11.72
CA PRO A 81 -9.90 -12.66 -12.35
C PRO A 81 -9.98 -12.38 -13.86
N GLY A 82 -9.30 -13.19 -14.66
CA GLY A 82 -9.21 -13.03 -16.13
C GLY A 82 -7.90 -12.45 -16.68
N SER A 83 -6.93 -12.01 -15.86
CA SER A 83 -5.60 -11.64 -16.39
C SER A 83 -4.70 -12.87 -16.51
N GLN A 84 -4.58 -13.41 -17.72
CA GLN A 84 -3.55 -14.40 -18.02
C GLN A 84 -2.18 -13.73 -17.83
N THR A 85 -1.47 -14.18 -16.79
CA THR A 85 -0.02 -14.08 -16.56
C THR A 85 0.75 -13.14 -17.50
N ALA A 86 0.87 -11.88 -17.11
CA ALA A 86 2.06 -11.11 -17.43
C ALA A 86 2.94 -11.17 -16.19
N VAL A 87 4.07 -11.87 -16.30
CA VAL A 87 5.15 -11.86 -15.32
C VAL A 87 5.34 -10.42 -14.86
N ALA A 88 5.05 -10.14 -13.59
CA ALA A 88 5.12 -8.80 -13.04
C ALA A 88 6.60 -8.40 -13.02
N HIS A 89 7.05 -7.73 -14.08
CA HIS A 89 8.24 -6.91 -13.97
C HIS A 89 7.97 -5.90 -12.84
N PRO A 90 8.82 -5.81 -11.80
CA PRO A 90 8.70 -4.72 -10.86
C PRO A 90 8.68 -3.41 -11.68
N ALA A 91 7.71 -2.54 -11.40
CA ALA A 91 7.64 -1.21 -12.02
C ALA A 91 8.90 -0.37 -11.73
N TRP A 92 9.75 -0.86 -10.83
CA TRP A 92 11.12 -0.44 -10.66
C TRP A 92 11.94 -1.39 -11.52
N GLY A 93 12.36 -0.93 -12.71
CA GLY A 93 13.30 -1.64 -13.57
C GLY A 93 14.57 -2.06 -12.80
N PRO A 94 15.55 -2.74 -13.45
CA PRO A 94 16.76 -3.18 -12.76
C PRO A 94 17.39 -1.97 -12.09
N HIS A 95 17.24 -1.85 -10.77
CA HIS A 95 17.59 -0.65 -10.03
C HIS A 95 19.11 -0.54 -10.13
N PRO A 96 19.68 0.37 -10.95
CA PRO A 96 21.05 0.71 -10.72
C PRO A 96 20.95 1.55 -9.46
N LEU A 97 21.32 1.01 -8.31
CA LEU A 97 21.85 1.86 -7.26
C LEU A 97 23.06 2.53 -7.90
N ARG A 98 22.83 3.61 -8.65
CA ARG A 98 23.87 4.49 -9.14
C ARG A 98 24.41 5.09 -7.86
N ALA A 99 25.48 4.48 -7.36
CA ALA A 99 26.21 4.98 -6.21
C ALA A 99 26.47 6.44 -6.52
N HIS A 100 25.73 7.33 -5.86
CA HIS A 100 25.91 8.75 -6.00
C HIS A 100 27.28 9.02 -5.38
N ARG A 101 28.32 8.97 -6.21
CA ARG A 101 29.63 9.49 -5.83
C ARG A 101 29.41 10.99 -5.71
N GLY A 102 29.29 11.47 -4.47
CA GLY A 102 29.26 12.89 -4.17
C GLY A 102 30.50 13.57 -4.76
N PRO A 103 30.49 14.92 -4.88
CA PRO A 103 31.64 15.63 -5.39
C PRO A 103 32.84 15.33 -4.49
N ARG A 104 33.87 14.71 -5.07
CA ARG A 104 35.17 14.60 -4.42
C ARG A 104 35.71 16.02 -4.33
N SER A 105 35.87 16.53 -3.11
CA SER A 105 36.68 17.71 -2.83
C SER A 105 38.02 17.50 -3.53
N LEU A 106 38.28 18.34 -4.52
CA LEU A 106 39.60 18.51 -5.10
C LEU A 106 40.22 19.67 -4.34
N LEU A 107 41.22 19.32 -3.53
CA LEU A 107 42.17 20.22 -2.86
C LEU A 107 41.60 21.05 -1.70
#